data_AF-A0A538R579-F1
#
_entry.id   AF-A0A538R579-F1
#
_cell.length_a   1.000
_cell.length_b   1.000
_cell.length_c   1.000
_cell.angle_alpha   90.00
_cell.angle_beta   90.00
_cell.angle_gamma   90.00
#
_symmetry.space_group_name_H-M   'P 1'
#
loop_
_entity.id
_entity.type
_entity.pdbx_description
1 polymer ?
#
loop_
_entity_poly.entity_id
_entity_poly.type
_entity_poly.pdbx_seq_one_letter_code
_entity_poly.pdbx_strand_id
1 'polypeptide(L)' 'MDRPSPEQLARYREMTPMERLRQSTRLYWSARRLREAYERSLHPDWTDREIGDHVRGIFLRAGT' A
#
# COMPACT_ATOMS: atom_id res chain seq x y z
N MET A 1 3.83 12.20 11.53
CA MET A 1 2.63 11.62 10.90
C MET A 1 1.65 12.75 10.68
N ASP A 2 1.39 13.09 9.42
CA ASP A 2 0.38 14.10 9.08
C ASP A 2 -1.01 13.54 9.43
N ARG A 3 -1.84 14.30 10.15
CA ARG A 3 -3.17 13.85 10.58
C ARG A 3 -4.20 14.25 9.52
N PRO A 4 -5.21 13.40 9.22
CA PRO A 4 -6.28 13.80 8.31
C PRO A 4 -6.99 15.06 8.81
N SER A 5 -7.27 15.99 7.92
CA SER A 5 -8.05 17.19 8.23
C SER A 5 -9.48 16.82 8.66
N PRO A 6 -10.20 17.71 9.37
CA PRO A 6 -11.61 17.48 9.72
C PRO A 6 -12.49 17.16 8.50
N GLU A 7 -12.23 17.80 7.36
CA GLU A 7 -12.94 17.55 6.10
C GLU A 7 -12.67 16.14 5.54
N GLN A 8 -11.41 15.68 5.62
CA GLN A 8 -11.05 14.33 5.20
C GLN A 8 -11.73 13.29 6.10
N LEU A 9 -11.77 13.53 7.41
CA LEU A 9 -12.46 12.65 8.37
C LEU A 9 -13.96 12.57 8.10
N ALA A 10 -14.62 13.69 7.80
CA ALA A 10 -16.04 13.71 7.44
C ALA A 10 -16.30 12.82 6.22
N ARG A 11 -15.52 12.99 5.14
CA ARG A 11 -15.63 12.16 3.93
C ARG A 11 -15.40 10.68 4.21
N TYR A 12 -14.42 10.32 5.04
CA TYR A 12 -14.18 8.92 5.39
C TYR A 12 -15.33 8.30 6.18
N ARG A 13 -15.99 9.08 7.05
CA ARG A 13 -17.15 8.61 7.83
C ARG A 13 -18.35 8.35 6.93
N GLU A 14 -18.55 9.16 5.90
CA GLU A 14 -19.66 9.05 4.94
C GLU A 14 -19.52 7.87 3.97
N MET A 15 -18.31 7.33 3.78
CA MET A 15 -18.11 6.19 2.87
C MET A 15 -18.93 4.98 3.29
N THR A 16 -19.67 4.42 2.33
CA THR A 16 -20.32 3.11 2.46
C THR A 16 -19.28 1.99 2.65
N PRO A 17 -19.66 0.82 3.19
CA PRO A 17 -18.75 -0.31 3.32
C PRO A 17 -18.04 -0.70 2.02
N MET A 18 -18.75 -0.67 0.88
CA MET A 18 -18.18 -0.97 -0.43
C MET A 18 -17.14 0.07 -0.86
N GLU A 19 -17.39 1.36 -0.61
CA GLU A 19 -16.43 2.41 -0.92
C GLU A 19 -15.18 2.31 -0.05
N ARG A 20 -15.35 1.98 1.24
CA ARG A 20 -14.22 1.74 2.15
C ARG A 20 -13.35 0.58 1.65
N LEU A 21 -13.96 -0.53 1.25
CA LEU A 21 -13.25 -1.67 0.67
C LEU A 21 -12.52 -1.29 -0.63
N ARG A 22 -13.17 -0.52 -1.50
CA ARG A 22 -12.54 -0.03 -2.73
C ARG A 22 -11.34 0.87 -2.42
N GLN A 23 -11.46 1.80 -1.47
CA GLN A 23 -10.34 2.68 -1.10
C GLN A 23 -9.20 1.91 -0.42
N SER A 24 -9.49 1.00 0.50
CA SER A 24 -8.46 0.18 1.15
C SER A 24 -7.70 -0.67 0.14
N THR A 25 -8.39 -1.24 -0.85
CA THR A 25 -7.78 -1.99 -1.95
C THR A 25 -6.84 -1.11 -2.79
N ARG A 26 -7.28 0.10 -3.15
CA ARG A 26 -6.44 1.06 -3.89
C ARG A 26 -5.20 1.46 -3.08
N LEU A 27 -5.35 1.71 -1.79
CA LEU A 27 -4.25 2.05 -0.89
C LEU A 27 -3.26 0.88 -0.78
N TYR A 28 -3.74 -0.35 -0.61
CA TYR A 28 -2.91 -1.56 -0.57
C TYR A 28 -2.03 -1.68 -1.81
N TRP A 29 -2.61 -1.61 -3.01
CA TRP A 29 -1.85 -1.72 -4.26
C TRP A 29 -0.92 -0.52 -4.50
N SER A 30 -1.29 0.67 -4.06
CA SER A 30 -0.43 1.86 -4.17
C SER A 30 0.80 1.73 -3.28
N ALA A 31 0.61 1.32 -2.02
CA ALA A 31 1.70 1.05 -1.10
C ALA A 31 2.61 -0.06 -1.65
N ARG A 32 2.04 -1.13 -2.22
CA ARG A 32 2.81 -2.22 -2.82
C ARG A 32 3.69 -1.76 -3.98
N ARG A 33 3.16 -0.95 -4.91
CA ARG A 33 3.94 -0.39 -6.01
C ARG A 33 5.06 0.53 -5.55
N LEU A 34 4.77 1.38 -4.55
CA LEU A 34 5.80 2.23 -3.95
C LEU A 34 6.92 1.39 -3.32
N ARG A 35 6.56 0.29 -2.64
CA ARG A 35 7.54 -0.62 -2.08
C ARG A 35 8.37 -1.30 -3.16
N GLU A 36 7.74 -1.81 -4.23
CA GLU A 36 8.47 -2.41 -5.35
C GLU A 36 9.45 -1.43 -6.00
N ALA A 37 9.05 -0.17 -6.20
CA ALA A 37 9.95 0.86 -6.73
C ALA A 37 11.15 1.12 -5.79
N TYR A 38 10.90 1.15 -4.49
CA TYR A 38 11.96 1.25 -3.49
C TYR A 38 12.89 0.04 -3.51
N GLU A 39 12.37 -1.19 -3.54
CA GLU A 39 13.20 -2.40 -3.60
C GLU A 39 14.04 -2.46 -4.88
N ARG A 40 13.50 -2.05 -6.04
CA ARG A 40 14.28 -1.95 -7.28
C ARG A 40 15.46 -0.98 -7.16
N SER A 41 15.31 0.08 -6.39
CA SER A 41 16.40 1.04 -6.14
C SER A 41 17.50 0.48 -5.24
N LEU A 42 17.17 -0.49 -4.37
CA LEU A 42 18.12 -1.16 -3.49
C LEU A 42 18.77 -2.39 -4.13
N HIS A 43 18.06 -3.05 -5.05
CA HIS A 43 18.45 -4.31 -5.68
C HIS A 43 18.40 -4.18 -7.22
N PRO A 44 19.33 -3.43 -7.84
CA PRO A 44 19.32 -3.18 -9.28
C PRO A 44 19.60 -4.43 -10.12
N ASP A 45 20.15 -5.48 -9.50
CA ASP A 45 20.48 -6.78 -10.10
C ASP A 45 19.31 -7.78 -10.07
N TRP A 46 18.26 -7.49 -9.28
CA TRP A 46 17.12 -8.39 -9.16
C TRP A 46 16.16 -8.27 -10.33
N THR A 47 15.61 -9.40 -10.73
CA THR A 47 14.51 -9.47 -11.69
C THR A 47 13.21 -8.94 -11.08
N ASP A 48 12.27 -8.51 -11.94
CA ASP A 48 10.93 -8.11 -11.48
C ASP A 48 10.20 -9.19 -10.67
N ARG A 49 10.47 -10.46 -10.97
CA ARG A 49 9.91 -11.59 -10.22
C ARG A 49 10.46 -11.63 -8.79
N GLU A 50 11.77 -11.51 -8.63
CA GLU A 50 12.43 -11.52 -7.32
C GLU A 50 11.97 -10.33 -6.46
N ILE A 51 11.85 -9.15 -7.07
CA ILE A 51 11.24 -7.98 -6.42
C ILE A 51 9.80 -8.27 -5.98
N GLY A 52 8.99 -8.82 -6.88
CA GLY A 52 7.58 -9.14 -6.62
C GLY A 52 7.41 -10.14 -5.47
N ASP A 53 8.23 -11.19 -5.43
CA ASP A 53 8.23 -12.22 -4.39
C ASP A 53 8.73 -11.66 -3.05
N HIS A 54 9.78 -10.83 -3.08
CA HIS A 54 10.28 -10.18 -1.88
C HIS A 54 9.24 -9.23 -1.26
N VAL A 55 8.65 -8.33 -2.06
CA VAL A 55 7.61 -7.41 -1.61
C VAL A 55 6.38 -8.18 -1.13
N ARG A 56 6.01 -9.28 -1.80
CA ARG A 56 4.95 -10.17 -1.31
C ARG A 56 5.26 -10.65 0.11
N GLY A 57 6.49 -11.10 0.36
CA GLY A 57 6.94 -11.55 1.69
C GLY A 57 6.86 -10.46 2.76
N ILE A 58 7.21 -9.21 2.42
CA ILE A 58 7.08 -8.05 3.33
C ILE A 58 5.61 -7.84 3.72
N PHE A 59 4.71 -7.73 2.74
CA PHE A 59 3.30 -7.43 3.01
C PHE A 59 2.57 -8.58 3.71
N LEU A 60 3.02 -9.83 3.55
CA LEU A 60 2.49 -10.97 4.31
C LEU A 60 2.89 -10.96 5.79
N ARG A 61 4.07 -10.42 6.13
CA ARG A 61 4.61 -10.37 7.50
C ARG A 61 4.40 -9.03 8.20
N ALA A 62 3.85 -8.03 7.52
CA ALA A 62 3.68 -6.68 8.08
C ALA A 62 2.69 -6.59 9.27
N GLY A 63 1.96 -7.67 9.56
CA GLY A 63 0.98 -7.75 10.66
C GLY A 63 1.36 -8.70 11.80
N THR A 64 2.59 -9.24 11.81
CA THR A 64 3.16 -10.09 12.88
C THR A 64 4.25 -9.34 13.60
#